data_AF-A0AAW4FDI7-F1
#
_entry.id   AF-A0AAW4FDI7-F1
#
_cell.length_a   1.000
_cell.length_b   1.000
_cell.length_c   1.000
_cell.angle_alpha   90.00
_cell.angle_beta   90.00
_cell.angle_gamma   90.00
#
_symmetry.space_group_name_H-M   'P 1'
#
loop_
_entity.id
_entity.type
_entity.pdbx_description
1 polymer ?
#
loop_
_entity_poly.entity_id
_entity_poly.type
_entity_poly.pdbx_seq_one_letter_code
_entity_poly.pdbx_strand_id
1 'polypeptide(L)'
;MAFKHYDVVRAASPSDLAEQLTQKLKEGWQPFGSPVAITPYTLMQAIAAEGDVTTPVVVKPSDGEGTVISATSDPEYYFVVVLAGQSNGMSYGEGLPLPETYDRPDPRIKQLARRSTVTPGGAACKYNDIIPADHCLHDVQDMSRLNHPKADLSKGQYGTVGQGLHIAKKLLPFIPANAGILLVPCCRGASAFTTGADGTYSESAGASENSLRWGVGKPLYQDLVSRTKAALAKNPKNRLLAVVWMQGEGDAAVGTHAQHPGLFSAMVNQFRTELAGLASQSTGGSASAVPWICGDTTYFWKQRHAEGYASVYGGYKG
;
A
#
# COMPACT_ATOMS: atom_id res chain seq x y z
N MET A 1 -23.27 3.28 -13.20
CA MET A 1 -22.79 3.94 -11.97
C MET A 1 -23.50 3.31 -10.79
N ALA A 2 -22.77 2.86 -9.77
CA ALA A 2 -23.35 2.19 -8.61
C ALA A 2 -22.88 2.92 -7.35
N PHE A 3 -23.82 3.51 -6.61
CA PHE A 3 -23.54 4.17 -5.34
C PHE A 3 -23.13 3.13 -4.29
N LYS A 4 -22.11 3.45 -3.48
CA LYS A 4 -21.57 2.56 -2.44
C LYS A 4 -22.07 2.89 -1.05
N HIS A 5 -22.49 4.14 -0.84
CA HIS A 5 -22.98 4.64 0.44
C HIS A 5 -24.31 5.36 0.25
N TYR A 6 -25.19 5.21 1.24
CA TYR A 6 -26.51 5.85 1.29
C TYR A 6 -26.72 6.44 2.69
N ASP A 7 -27.33 7.62 2.76
CA ASP A 7 -27.68 8.31 4.00
C ASP A 7 -28.96 9.16 3.78
N VAL A 8 -29.52 9.73 4.85
CA VAL A 8 -30.73 10.56 4.79
C VAL A 8 -30.53 11.83 5.62
N VAL A 9 -30.73 12.98 4.98
CA VAL A 9 -30.81 14.28 5.67
C VAL A 9 -32.23 14.51 6.13
N ARG A 10 -32.41 14.90 7.40
CA ARG A 10 -33.71 15.22 8.00
C ARG A 10 -33.71 16.66 8.50
N ALA A 11 -34.76 17.41 8.18
CA ALA A 11 -34.86 18.82 8.52
C ALA A 11 -36.29 19.20 8.92
N ALA A 12 -36.41 20.20 9.81
CA ALA A 12 -37.70 20.72 10.26
C ALA A 12 -38.30 21.77 9.30
N SER A 13 -37.47 22.34 8.42
CA SER A 13 -37.87 23.36 7.44
C SER A 13 -37.09 23.22 6.12
N PRO A 14 -37.59 23.81 5.01
CA PRO A 14 -36.88 23.82 3.73
C PRO A 14 -35.51 24.50 3.78
N SER A 15 -35.36 25.57 4.59
CA SER A 15 -34.09 26.28 4.75
C SER A 15 -33.05 25.42 5.45
N ASP A 16 -33.45 24.72 6.53
CA ASP A 16 -32.55 23.84 7.27
C ASP A 16 -32.11 22.65 6.39
N LEU A 17 -33.02 22.15 5.54
CA LEU A 17 -32.70 21.09 4.59
C LEU A 17 -31.65 21.56 3.57
N ALA A 18 -31.81 22.77 3.04
CA ALA A 18 -30.88 23.33 2.05
C ALA A 18 -29.47 23.54 2.64
N GLU A 19 -29.38 24.01 3.88
CA GLU A 19 -28.11 24.21 4.57
C GLU A 19 -27.38 22.88 4.83
N GLN A 20 -28.10 21.89 5.39
CA GLN A 20 -27.52 20.57 5.65
C GLN A 20 -27.13 19.82 4.37
N LEU A 21 -27.91 19.96 3.29
CA LEU A 21 -27.54 19.40 2.00
C LEU A 21 -26.30 20.07 1.41
N THR A 22 -26.17 21.38 1.55
CA THR A 22 -24.99 22.13 1.10
C THR A 22 -23.72 21.63 1.82
N GLN A 23 -23.84 21.29 3.10
CA GLN A 23 -22.73 20.69 3.85
C GLN A 23 -22.40 19.28 3.35
N LYS A 24 -23.40 18.40 3.20
CA LYS A 24 -23.20 17.03 2.71
C LYS A 24 -22.62 16.99 1.29
N LEU A 25 -22.99 17.93 0.42
CA LEU A 25 -22.39 18.09 -0.91
C LEU A 25 -20.87 18.36 -0.85
N LYS A 26 -20.42 19.19 0.10
CA LYS A 26 -18.98 19.45 0.31
C LYS A 26 -18.22 18.22 0.82
N GLU A 27 -18.93 17.29 1.45
CA GLU A 27 -18.42 16.05 2.01
C GLU A 27 -18.44 14.88 1.00
N GLY A 28 -18.83 15.15 -0.25
CA GLY A 28 -18.82 14.18 -1.35
C GLY A 28 -20.13 13.41 -1.56
N TRP A 29 -21.20 13.79 -0.85
CA TRP A 29 -22.54 13.23 -1.06
C TRP A 29 -23.25 13.90 -2.23
N GLN A 30 -24.28 13.26 -2.78
CA GLN A 30 -25.20 13.85 -3.74
C GLN A 30 -26.66 13.47 -3.47
N PRO A 31 -27.65 14.34 -3.76
CA PRO A 31 -29.06 14.00 -3.65
C PRO A 31 -29.41 12.76 -4.48
N PHE A 32 -30.11 11.83 -3.84
CA PHE A 32 -30.63 10.63 -4.47
C PHE A 32 -32.16 10.73 -4.54
N GLY A 33 -32.67 11.15 -5.70
CA GLY A 33 -34.09 11.44 -5.89
C GLY A 33 -34.53 12.79 -5.30
N SER A 34 -35.84 12.99 -5.20
CA SER A 34 -36.43 14.25 -4.71
C SER A 34 -36.70 14.21 -3.19
N PRO A 35 -36.73 15.37 -2.50
CA PRO A 35 -37.10 15.43 -1.09
C PRO A 35 -38.54 14.97 -0.87
N VAL A 36 -38.80 14.31 0.27
CA VAL A 36 -40.13 13.87 0.68
C VAL A 36 -40.53 14.58 1.98
N ALA A 37 -41.75 15.12 2.01
CA ALA A 37 -42.37 15.59 3.24
C ALA A 37 -43.06 14.41 3.93
N ILE A 38 -42.60 14.05 5.14
CA ILE A 38 -43.13 12.91 5.90
C ILE A 38 -44.14 13.36 6.93
N THR A 39 -43.97 14.58 7.47
CA THR A 39 -44.96 15.30 8.27
C THR A 39 -44.91 16.79 7.91
N PRO A 40 -45.86 17.63 8.36
CA PRO A 40 -45.81 19.08 8.11
C PRO A 40 -44.53 19.77 8.60
N TYR A 41 -43.78 19.13 9.49
CA TYR A 41 -42.57 19.66 10.14
C TYR A 41 -41.36 18.74 9.95
N THR A 42 -41.37 17.84 8.95
CA THR A 42 -40.25 16.93 8.71
C THR A 42 -40.08 16.67 7.22
N LEU A 43 -39.01 17.23 6.67
CA LEU A 43 -38.52 16.95 5.33
C LEU A 43 -37.38 15.94 5.39
N MET A 44 -37.33 15.04 4.43
CA MET A 44 -36.23 14.09 4.25
C MET A 44 -35.69 14.12 2.82
N GLN A 45 -34.38 14.12 2.67
CA GLN A 45 -33.69 13.94 1.39
C GLN A 45 -32.74 12.76 1.50
N ALA A 46 -32.96 11.73 0.69
CA ALA A 46 -31.99 10.65 0.54
C ALA A 46 -30.75 11.19 -0.20
N ILE A 47 -29.57 10.77 0.24
CA ILE A 47 -28.29 11.13 -0.38
C ILE A 47 -27.46 9.87 -0.60
N ALA A 48 -26.60 9.90 -1.61
CA ALA A 48 -25.74 8.78 -1.96
C ALA A 48 -24.31 9.27 -2.27
N ALA A 49 -23.33 8.39 -2.14
CA ALA A 49 -21.95 8.68 -2.52
C ALA A 49 -21.29 7.48 -3.24
N GLU A 50 -20.42 7.79 -4.20
CA GLU A 50 -19.66 6.80 -4.96
C GLU A 50 -18.29 6.46 -4.34
N GLY A 51 -17.77 7.32 -3.44
CA GLY A 51 -16.50 7.15 -2.71
C GLY A 51 -16.65 7.39 -1.20
N ASP A 52 -15.55 7.26 -0.46
CA ASP A 52 -15.54 7.48 1.00
C ASP A 52 -15.91 8.92 1.36
N VAL A 53 -16.84 9.03 2.30
CA VAL A 53 -17.48 10.26 2.78
C VAL A 53 -16.83 10.71 4.07
N THR A 54 -16.52 12.01 4.19
CA THR A 54 -15.73 12.56 5.30
C THR A 54 -16.52 12.71 6.60
N THR A 55 -17.85 12.59 6.56
CA THR A 55 -18.74 12.58 7.73
C THR A 55 -19.41 11.22 7.94
N PRO A 56 -19.49 10.73 9.19
CA PRO A 56 -20.08 9.45 9.50
C PRO A 56 -21.58 9.40 9.17
N VAL A 57 -22.03 8.25 8.66
CA VAL A 57 -23.44 7.90 8.54
C VAL A 57 -23.98 7.59 9.94
N VAL A 58 -24.89 8.42 10.44
CA VAL A 58 -25.54 8.20 11.74
C VAL A 58 -26.86 7.48 11.50
N VAL A 59 -26.84 6.15 11.51
CA VAL A 59 -28.08 5.38 11.66
C VAL A 59 -28.38 5.32 13.15
N LYS A 60 -29.42 6.04 13.61
CA LYS A 60 -30.03 5.81 14.94
C LYS A 60 -31.17 4.80 14.75
N PRO A 61 -31.05 3.54 15.21
CA PRO A 61 -32.22 2.72 15.48
C PRO A 61 -33.02 3.35 16.62
N SER A 62 -34.34 3.13 16.62
CA SER A 62 -35.26 3.66 17.65
C SER A 62 -35.05 3.11 19.06
N ASP A 63 -34.14 2.15 19.24
CA ASP A 63 -34.09 1.32 20.44
C ASP A 63 -32.69 1.40 21.07
N GLY A 64 -32.40 2.53 21.72
CA GLY A 64 -31.55 2.65 22.93
C GLY A 64 -30.06 2.29 22.92
N GLU A 65 -29.54 1.45 22.02
CA GLU A 65 -28.14 1.04 21.99
C GLU A 65 -27.54 1.30 20.61
N GLY A 66 -26.86 2.44 20.49
CA GLY A 66 -26.15 2.81 19.27
C GLY A 66 -24.81 2.10 19.17
N THR A 67 -24.67 1.14 18.25
CA THR A 67 -23.36 0.68 17.79
C THR A 67 -22.80 1.71 16.80
N VAL A 68 -21.80 2.47 17.25
CA VAL A 68 -21.05 3.41 16.41
C VAL A 68 -20.20 2.60 15.43
N ILE A 69 -20.60 2.52 14.15
CA ILE A 69 -19.68 2.06 13.10
C ILE A 69 -18.80 3.24 12.74
N SER A 70 -17.76 3.49 13.55
CA SER A 70 -16.75 4.50 13.27
C SER A 70 -15.92 4.05 12.06
N ALA A 71 -16.03 4.78 10.94
CA ALA A 71 -15.11 4.66 9.82
C ALA A 71 -13.90 5.61 9.95
N THR A 72 -13.62 6.14 11.15
CA THR A 72 -12.57 7.15 11.39
C THR A 72 -11.63 6.82 12.55
N SER A 73 -11.77 5.67 13.21
CA SER A 73 -10.73 5.21 14.15
C SER A 73 -9.56 4.62 13.40
N ASP A 74 -8.34 4.91 13.86
CA ASP A 74 -7.16 4.18 13.39
C ASP A 74 -7.39 2.66 13.49
N PRO A 75 -6.94 1.86 12.51
CA PRO A 75 -7.12 0.42 12.54
C PRO A 75 -6.64 -0.22 13.85
N GLU A 76 -7.43 -1.15 14.40
CA GLU A 76 -7.03 -1.93 15.57
C GLU A 76 -5.80 -2.80 15.30
N TYR A 77 -5.62 -3.23 14.05
CA TYR A 77 -4.50 -4.05 13.59
C TYR A 77 -4.39 -3.97 12.06
N TYR A 78 -3.32 -4.53 11.51
CA TYR A 78 -3.02 -4.48 10.08
C TYR A 78 -2.79 -5.86 9.48
N PHE A 79 -3.31 -6.05 8.28
CA PHE A 79 -2.75 -7.03 7.35
C PHE A 79 -1.50 -6.43 6.70
N VAL A 80 -0.38 -7.11 6.85
CA VAL A 80 0.93 -6.66 6.40
C VAL A 80 1.20 -7.21 5.01
N VAL A 81 1.51 -6.32 4.07
CA VAL A 81 1.90 -6.68 2.69
C VAL A 81 3.30 -6.13 2.45
N VAL A 82 4.24 -7.03 2.17
CA VAL A 82 5.63 -6.68 1.89
C VAL A 82 5.80 -6.44 0.39
N LEU A 83 6.48 -5.36 0.01
CA LEU A 83 6.81 -5.04 -1.38
C LEU A 83 8.32 -5.10 -1.52
N ALA A 84 8.84 -6.00 -2.36
CA ALA A 84 10.27 -6.20 -2.53
C ALA A 84 10.64 -6.52 -3.98
N GLY A 85 11.91 -6.32 -4.31
CA GLY A 85 12.45 -6.52 -5.65
C GLY A 85 13.17 -5.28 -6.16
N GLN A 86 12.98 -4.96 -7.45
CA GLN A 86 13.63 -3.82 -8.10
C GLN A 86 12.65 -2.78 -8.66
N SER A 87 13.04 -2.05 -9.70
CA SER A 87 12.34 -0.88 -10.25
C SER A 87 10.86 -1.12 -10.53
N ASN A 88 10.50 -2.23 -11.18
CA ASN A 88 9.09 -2.54 -11.49
C ASN A 88 8.27 -2.95 -10.25
N GLY A 89 8.93 -3.23 -9.11
CA GLY A 89 8.28 -3.45 -7.81
C GLY A 89 7.99 -2.17 -7.03
N MET A 90 8.39 -1.00 -7.53
CA MET A 90 8.30 0.27 -6.82
C MET A 90 7.92 1.43 -7.75
N SER A 91 8.04 2.67 -7.25
CA SER A 91 7.65 3.88 -7.94
C SER A 91 8.56 4.22 -9.12
N TYR A 92 8.39 3.54 -10.25
CA TYR A 92 9.04 3.85 -11.54
C TYR A 92 8.04 4.31 -12.61
N GLY A 93 6.75 4.42 -12.29
CA GLY A 93 5.77 5.03 -13.18
C GLY A 93 6.03 6.52 -13.33
N GLU A 94 6.38 6.95 -14.55
CA GLU A 94 6.74 8.35 -14.85
C GLU A 94 5.53 9.26 -15.11
N GLY A 95 4.31 8.69 -15.13
CA GLY A 95 3.08 9.46 -15.30
C GLY A 95 2.83 10.44 -14.14
N LEU A 96 2.06 11.50 -14.41
CA LEU A 96 1.69 12.50 -13.41
C LEU A 96 0.90 11.83 -12.26
N PRO A 97 1.33 11.97 -10.99
CA PRO A 97 0.55 11.50 -9.85
C PRO A 97 -0.79 12.23 -9.72
N LEU A 98 -1.81 11.49 -9.29
CA LEU A 98 -3.20 11.94 -9.16
C LEU A 98 -3.70 11.82 -7.70
N PRO A 99 -3.10 12.56 -6.75
CA PRO A 99 -3.38 12.43 -5.30
C PRO A 99 -4.81 12.85 -4.93
N GLU A 100 -5.51 13.58 -5.80
CA GLU A 100 -6.93 13.88 -5.61
C GLU A 100 -7.83 12.74 -6.07
N THR A 101 -7.36 11.73 -6.80
CA THR A 101 -8.20 10.64 -7.34
C THR A 101 -7.59 9.26 -7.10
N TYR A 102 -6.98 8.64 -8.11
CA TYR A 102 -6.51 7.26 -8.07
C TYR A 102 -5.37 7.06 -7.05
N ASP A 103 -4.55 8.08 -6.85
CA ASP A 103 -3.38 8.03 -5.95
C ASP A 103 -3.68 8.61 -4.56
N ARG A 104 -4.95 8.97 -4.29
CA ARG A 104 -5.37 9.53 -3.00
C ARG A 104 -5.05 8.59 -1.83
N PRO A 105 -4.33 9.03 -0.79
CA PRO A 105 -4.13 8.21 0.40
C PRO A 105 -5.45 7.76 1.05
N ASP A 106 -5.42 6.61 1.72
CA ASP A 106 -6.56 6.08 2.48
C ASP A 106 -6.20 6.02 3.98
N PRO A 107 -7.09 6.46 4.90
CA PRO A 107 -6.81 6.44 6.34
C PRO A 107 -6.42 5.07 6.89
N ARG A 108 -6.91 3.96 6.32
CA ARG A 108 -6.63 2.58 6.75
C ARG A 108 -5.42 1.95 6.05
N ILE A 109 -4.79 2.66 5.11
CA ILE A 109 -3.61 2.17 4.40
C ILE A 109 -2.38 2.96 4.86
N LYS A 110 -1.45 2.25 5.49
CA LYS A 110 -0.22 2.81 6.04
C LYS A 110 1.00 2.14 5.41
N GLN A 111 2.17 2.72 5.65
CA GLN A 111 3.46 2.12 5.30
C GLN A 111 4.46 2.28 6.45
N LEU A 112 5.51 1.44 6.47
CA LEU A 112 6.67 1.70 7.32
C LEU A 112 7.60 2.73 6.69
N ALA A 113 7.85 3.80 7.43
CA ALA A 113 8.71 4.90 7.00
C ALA A 113 10.19 4.47 6.84
N ARG A 114 10.87 5.08 5.86
CA ARG A 114 12.33 5.10 5.71
C ARG A 114 12.93 6.51 5.63
N ARG A 115 12.34 7.38 4.81
CA ARG A 115 12.74 8.79 4.65
C ARG A 115 12.67 9.55 5.98
N SER A 116 13.32 10.71 6.04
CA SER A 116 13.27 11.61 7.21
C SER A 116 11.95 12.38 7.36
N THR A 117 11.13 12.41 6.31
CA THR A 117 9.82 13.07 6.27
C THR A 117 8.80 12.19 5.55
N VAL A 118 7.53 12.31 5.93
CA VAL A 118 6.40 11.51 5.39
C VAL A 118 6.21 11.78 3.90
N THR A 119 6.30 13.05 3.49
CA THR A 119 6.30 13.53 2.11
C THR A 119 7.44 14.54 1.96
N PRO A 120 7.89 14.89 0.75
CA PRO A 120 8.90 15.94 0.57
C PRO A 120 8.46 17.26 1.21
N GLY A 121 9.20 17.74 2.20
CA GLY A 121 8.88 18.95 2.97
C GLY A 121 7.74 18.78 4.00
N GLY A 122 7.23 17.57 4.18
CA GLY A 122 6.17 17.24 5.13
C GLY A 122 6.68 17.00 6.56
N ALA A 123 5.79 16.43 7.38
CA ALA A 123 6.10 16.09 8.76
C ALA A 123 7.29 15.11 8.87
N ALA A 124 8.10 15.27 9.91
CA ALA A 124 9.21 14.37 10.19
C ALA A 124 8.71 12.96 10.54
N CYS A 125 9.45 11.93 10.11
CA CYS A 125 9.23 10.55 10.53
C CYS A 125 10.57 9.85 10.75
N LYS A 126 10.55 8.78 11.55
CA LYS A 126 11.71 7.93 11.82
C LYS A 126 11.59 6.60 11.09
N TYR A 127 12.71 5.91 10.92
CA TYR A 127 12.73 4.57 10.35
C TYR A 127 11.76 3.64 11.10
N ASN A 128 10.89 2.95 10.36
CA ASN A 128 9.81 2.09 10.85
C ASN A 128 8.68 2.76 11.64
N ASP A 129 8.52 4.09 11.56
CA ASP A 129 7.25 4.72 11.96
C ASP A 129 6.12 4.27 11.03
N ILE A 130 4.90 4.12 11.57
CA ILE A 130 3.69 3.88 10.77
C ILE A 130 3.21 5.24 10.27
N ILE A 131 3.25 5.44 8.96
CA ILE A 131 2.87 6.69 8.29
C ILE A 131 1.82 6.43 7.20
N PRO A 132 1.07 7.44 6.72
CA PRO A 132 0.20 7.28 5.57
C PRO A 132 0.95 6.71 4.35
N ALA A 133 0.29 5.83 3.60
CA ALA A 133 0.77 5.39 2.30
C ALA A 133 0.22 6.28 1.19
N ASP A 134 1.07 6.64 0.24
CA ASP A 134 0.70 7.33 -1.01
C ASP A 134 1.33 6.63 -2.23
N HIS A 135 1.31 7.28 -3.40
CA HIS A 135 1.83 6.71 -4.66
C HIS A 135 3.35 6.53 -4.69
N CYS A 136 4.12 7.16 -3.80
CA CYS A 136 5.57 7.12 -3.79
C CYS A 136 6.09 6.62 -2.43
N LEU A 137 6.09 5.29 -2.27
CA LEU A 137 6.39 4.61 -1.02
C LEU A 137 7.87 4.73 -0.60
N HIS A 138 8.13 4.47 0.69
CA HIS A 138 9.43 4.58 1.35
C HIS A 138 10.33 3.34 1.09
N ASP A 139 10.50 2.97 -0.18
CA ASP A 139 11.43 1.94 -0.63
C ASP A 139 12.90 2.28 -0.31
N VAL A 140 13.85 1.36 -0.53
CA VAL A 140 15.28 1.59 -0.26
C VAL A 140 15.81 2.77 -1.10
N GLN A 141 15.32 2.91 -2.32
CA GLN A 141 15.61 4.04 -3.18
C GLN A 141 14.50 5.10 -3.09
N ASP A 142 14.88 6.35 -2.82
CA ASP A 142 13.93 7.45 -2.73
C ASP A 142 13.63 8.04 -4.11
N MET A 143 12.41 7.78 -4.60
CA MET A 143 11.94 8.27 -5.89
C MET A 143 11.14 9.58 -5.80
N SER A 144 10.97 10.13 -4.60
CA SER A 144 10.04 11.24 -4.34
C SER A 144 10.48 12.59 -4.87
N ARG A 145 11.73 12.69 -5.32
CA ARG A 145 12.31 13.91 -5.90
C ARG A 145 12.31 13.90 -7.44
N LEU A 146 11.89 12.80 -8.05
CA LEU A 146 11.85 12.63 -9.50
C LEU A 146 10.47 13.03 -10.03
N ASN A 147 10.23 14.33 -10.09
CA ASN A 147 8.91 14.87 -10.42
C ASN A 147 8.63 14.85 -11.93
N HIS A 148 7.38 14.58 -12.29
CA HIS A 148 6.89 14.80 -13.65
C HIS A 148 7.03 16.29 -14.06
N PRO A 149 7.36 16.64 -15.31
CA PRO A 149 7.58 18.04 -15.73
C PRO A 149 6.37 18.98 -15.57
N LYS A 150 5.16 18.41 -15.46
CA LYS A 150 3.90 19.14 -15.24
C LYS A 150 3.35 18.99 -13.82
N ALA A 151 4.15 18.51 -12.88
CA ALA A 151 3.72 18.33 -11.50
C ALA A 151 3.48 19.68 -10.80
N ASP A 152 2.33 19.79 -10.13
CA ASP A 152 2.08 20.83 -9.14
C ASP A 152 2.37 20.27 -7.74
N LEU A 153 3.54 20.63 -7.19
CA LEU A 153 3.98 20.13 -5.89
C LEU A 153 3.11 20.63 -4.74
N SER A 154 2.41 21.76 -4.91
CA SER A 154 1.47 22.26 -3.90
C SER A 154 0.26 21.33 -3.73
N LYS A 155 -0.01 20.50 -4.73
CA LYS A 155 -1.08 19.48 -4.73
C LYS A 155 -0.59 18.09 -4.34
N GLY A 156 0.66 17.96 -3.89
CA GLY A 156 1.25 16.66 -3.54
C GLY A 156 1.61 15.78 -4.74
N GLN A 157 1.72 16.33 -5.96
CA GLN A 157 2.08 15.60 -7.18
C GLN A 157 3.60 15.33 -7.30
N TYR A 158 4.24 14.96 -6.19
CA TYR A 158 5.68 14.75 -6.14
C TYR A 158 6.06 13.35 -6.63
N GLY A 159 7.29 13.18 -7.10
CA GLY A 159 7.89 11.89 -7.45
C GLY A 159 7.21 11.15 -8.59
N THR A 160 7.49 9.85 -8.62
CA THR A 160 6.94 8.85 -9.53
C THR A 160 5.89 7.98 -8.83
N VAL A 161 5.17 7.16 -9.60
CA VAL A 161 4.04 6.36 -9.13
C VAL A 161 4.41 4.87 -9.07
N GLY A 162 4.08 4.22 -7.95
CA GLY A 162 4.22 2.76 -7.75
C GLY A 162 2.89 2.12 -7.37
N GLN A 163 2.78 0.81 -7.62
CA GLN A 163 1.52 0.05 -7.50
C GLN A 163 1.12 -0.33 -6.07
N GLY A 164 1.99 -0.15 -5.08
CA GLY A 164 1.78 -0.64 -3.71
C GLY A 164 0.51 -0.09 -3.06
N LEU A 165 0.24 1.21 -3.22
CA LEU A 165 -1.00 1.84 -2.76
C LEU A 165 -2.23 1.21 -3.43
N HIS A 166 -2.17 1.00 -4.75
CA HIS A 166 -3.31 0.49 -5.53
C HIS A 166 -3.60 -0.98 -5.22
N ILE A 167 -2.56 -1.78 -4.93
CA ILE A 167 -2.72 -3.14 -4.40
C ILE A 167 -3.48 -3.08 -3.07
N ALA A 168 -3.02 -2.25 -2.13
CA ALA A 168 -3.66 -2.12 -0.82
C ALA A 168 -5.11 -1.65 -0.92
N LYS A 169 -5.41 -0.65 -1.75
CA LYS A 169 -6.78 -0.17 -1.99
C LYS A 169 -7.71 -1.26 -2.52
N LYS A 170 -7.19 -2.13 -3.41
CA LYS A 170 -7.97 -3.24 -3.95
C LYS A 170 -8.18 -4.37 -2.94
N LEU A 171 -7.29 -4.51 -1.95
CA LEU A 171 -7.44 -5.49 -0.87
C LEU A 171 -8.38 -5.00 0.24
N LEU A 172 -8.47 -3.69 0.47
CA LEU A 172 -9.20 -3.10 1.60
C LEU A 172 -10.67 -3.56 1.73
N PRO A 173 -11.45 -3.75 0.64
CA PRO A 173 -12.83 -4.24 0.73
C PRO A 173 -12.95 -5.70 1.21
N PHE A 174 -11.85 -6.47 1.21
CA PHE A 174 -11.84 -7.89 1.56
C PHE A 174 -11.33 -8.15 3.00
N ILE A 175 -11.00 -7.11 3.76
CA ILE A 175 -10.56 -7.22 5.16
C ILE A 175 -11.61 -6.62 6.11
N PRO A 176 -11.64 -7.04 7.40
CA PRO A 176 -12.53 -6.47 8.40
C PRO A 176 -12.43 -4.94 8.50
N ALA A 177 -13.55 -4.28 8.78
CA ALA A 177 -13.64 -2.81 8.84
C ALA A 177 -12.71 -2.19 9.90
N ASN A 178 -12.47 -2.88 11.01
CA ASN A 178 -11.55 -2.45 12.07
C ASN A 178 -10.07 -2.74 11.78
N ALA A 179 -9.74 -3.37 10.65
CA ALA A 179 -8.39 -3.67 10.21
C ALA A 179 -7.92 -2.71 9.10
N GLY A 180 -6.61 -2.54 8.97
CA GLY A 180 -5.97 -1.77 7.89
C GLY A 180 -5.00 -2.62 7.08
N ILE A 181 -4.37 -1.98 6.09
CA ILE A 181 -3.23 -2.55 5.35
C ILE A 181 -1.97 -1.80 5.75
N LEU A 182 -0.93 -2.52 6.19
CA LEU A 182 0.39 -1.97 6.44
C LEU A 182 1.37 -2.46 5.38
N LEU A 183 1.81 -1.53 4.52
CA LEU A 183 2.79 -1.78 3.48
C LEU A 183 4.21 -1.75 4.05
N VAL A 184 5.04 -2.70 3.62
CA VAL A 184 6.45 -2.77 3.98
C VAL A 184 7.29 -2.63 2.71
N PRO A 185 7.58 -1.39 2.26
CA PRO A 185 8.35 -1.13 1.06
C PRO A 185 9.86 -1.39 1.29
N CYS A 186 10.43 -2.27 0.48
CA CYS A 186 11.81 -2.77 0.55
C CYS A 186 12.44 -2.91 -0.85
N CYS A 187 11.88 -2.30 -1.89
CA CYS A 187 12.40 -2.40 -3.24
C CYS A 187 13.62 -1.52 -3.46
N ARG A 188 14.43 -1.89 -4.47
CA ARG A 188 15.58 -1.11 -4.89
C ARG A 188 15.78 -1.20 -6.40
N GLY A 189 15.67 -0.09 -7.12
CA GLY A 189 15.92 -0.06 -8.56
C GLY A 189 17.30 -0.63 -8.93
N ALA A 190 17.38 -1.33 -10.07
CA ALA A 190 18.60 -1.96 -10.58
C ALA A 190 19.28 -2.99 -9.65
N SER A 191 18.64 -3.45 -8.58
CA SER A 191 19.18 -4.53 -7.74
C SER A 191 19.08 -5.90 -8.40
N ALA A 192 20.06 -6.77 -8.16
CA ALA A 192 20.14 -8.12 -8.72
C ALA A 192 20.67 -9.13 -7.69
N PHE A 193 20.57 -10.41 -7.98
CA PHE A 193 21.25 -11.46 -7.18
C PHE A 193 22.71 -11.64 -7.60
N THR A 194 22.99 -11.57 -8.90
CA THR A 194 24.30 -11.94 -9.46
C THR A 194 25.22 -10.76 -9.75
N THR A 195 24.70 -9.53 -9.68
CA THR A 195 25.48 -8.28 -9.85
C THR A 195 25.11 -7.21 -8.83
N GLY A 196 25.84 -6.10 -8.81
CA GLY A 196 25.62 -4.97 -7.89
C GLY A 196 26.47 -5.03 -6.61
N ALA A 197 26.65 -3.86 -5.99
CA ALA A 197 27.34 -3.73 -4.72
C ALA A 197 26.48 -4.26 -3.56
N ASP A 198 27.13 -4.81 -2.53
CA ASP A 198 26.42 -5.26 -1.33
C ASP A 198 25.77 -4.08 -0.58
N GLY A 199 26.48 -2.96 -0.46
CA GLY A 199 26.06 -1.82 0.36
C GLY A 199 26.27 -2.09 1.84
N THR A 200 25.49 -1.43 2.70
CA THR A 200 25.53 -1.61 4.16
C THR A 200 24.12 -1.69 4.74
N TYR A 201 24.00 -2.30 5.91
CA TYR A 201 22.78 -2.33 6.70
C TYR A 201 23.01 -1.67 8.07
N SER A 202 22.01 -0.93 8.55
CA SER A 202 21.99 -0.35 9.88
C SER A 202 20.63 -0.60 10.53
N GLU A 203 20.61 -0.96 11.82
CA GLU A 203 19.34 -1.15 12.56
C GLU A 203 18.48 0.12 12.62
N SER A 204 19.09 1.31 12.53
CA SER A 204 18.37 2.58 12.66
C SER A 204 17.92 3.20 11.34
N ALA A 205 18.35 2.65 10.20
CA ALA A 205 18.09 3.23 8.88
C ALA A 205 17.81 2.19 7.77
N GLY A 206 18.04 0.91 8.05
CA GLY A 206 17.91 -0.18 7.10
C GLY A 206 19.07 -0.29 6.12
N ALA A 207 18.78 -0.87 4.95
CA ALA A 207 19.72 -0.93 3.83
C ALA A 207 20.07 0.47 3.30
N SER A 208 21.35 0.67 2.98
CA SER A 208 21.84 1.89 2.34
C SER A 208 21.38 2.01 0.88
N GLU A 209 21.30 3.24 0.37
CA GLU A 209 20.86 3.52 -1.00
C GLU A 209 21.74 2.85 -2.08
N ASN A 210 23.03 2.63 -1.80
CA ASN A 210 23.96 1.94 -2.69
C ASN A 210 23.94 0.40 -2.58
N SER A 211 23.06 -0.16 -1.75
CA SER A 211 22.84 -1.61 -1.70
C SER A 211 22.13 -2.04 -2.98
N LEU A 212 22.74 -2.90 -3.80
CA LEU A 212 22.22 -3.36 -5.09
C LEU A 212 22.20 -4.89 -5.20
N ARG A 213 22.55 -5.60 -4.13
CA ARG A 213 22.66 -7.05 -4.10
C ARG A 213 21.58 -7.69 -3.24
N TRP A 214 20.72 -8.51 -3.84
CA TRP A 214 19.84 -9.44 -3.14
C TRP A 214 20.57 -10.75 -2.81
N GLY A 215 20.09 -11.44 -1.78
CA GLY A 215 20.61 -12.74 -1.34
C GLY A 215 20.73 -12.84 0.17
N VAL A 216 20.79 -14.06 0.68
CA VAL A 216 20.91 -14.32 2.13
C VAL A 216 22.12 -13.59 2.71
N GLY A 217 21.92 -12.92 3.84
CA GLY A 217 22.95 -12.14 4.53
C GLY A 217 23.29 -10.80 3.88
N LYS A 218 22.72 -10.45 2.72
CA LYS A 218 22.96 -9.14 2.07
C LYS A 218 22.12 -8.04 2.70
N PRO A 219 22.55 -6.76 2.68
CA PRO A 219 21.82 -5.66 3.31
C PRO A 219 20.36 -5.53 2.88
N LEU A 220 20.07 -5.72 1.60
CA LEU A 220 18.71 -5.72 1.04
C LEU A 220 17.82 -6.81 1.65
N TYR A 221 18.39 -8.00 1.87
CA TYR A 221 17.71 -9.11 2.54
C TYR A 221 17.53 -8.87 4.04
N GLN A 222 18.55 -8.33 4.71
CA GLN A 222 18.47 -7.97 6.13
C GLN A 222 17.35 -6.93 6.36
N ASP A 223 17.26 -5.92 5.49
CA ASP A 223 16.21 -4.91 5.51
C ASP A 223 14.82 -5.50 5.26
N LEU A 224 14.67 -6.39 4.28
CA LEU A 224 13.42 -7.12 4.02
C LEU A 224 12.92 -7.87 5.27
N VAL A 225 13.79 -8.66 5.90
CA VAL A 225 13.41 -9.45 7.09
C VAL A 225 13.14 -8.54 8.29
N SER A 226 14.05 -7.62 8.58
CA SER A 226 13.96 -6.70 9.72
C SER A 226 12.69 -5.86 9.67
N ARG A 227 12.37 -5.26 8.52
CA ARG A 227 11.16 -4.43 8.38
C ARG A 227 9.87 -5.26 8.43
N THR A 228 9.90 -6.49 7.92
CA THR A 228 8.75 -7.40 8.06
C THR A 228 8.50 -7.74 9.54
N LYS A 229 9.56 -8.11 10.28
CA LYS A 229 9.49 -8.37 11.72
C LYS A 229 9.04 -7.12 12.48
N ALA A 230 9.55 -5.94 12.12
CA ALA A 230 9.16 -4.67 12.73
C ALA A 230 7.66 -4.38 12.52
N ALA A 231 7.12 -4.61 11.33
CA ALA A 231 5.69 -4.44 11.04
C ALA A 231 4.82 -5.38 11.90
N LEU A 232 5.22 -6.64 12.03
CA LEU A 232 4.48 -7.62 12.84
C LEU A 232 4.59 -7.32 14.35
N ALA A 233 5.75 -6.84 14.81
CA ALA A 233 5.98 -6.47 16.20
C ALA A 233 5.18 -5.24 16.66
N LYS A 234 4.73 -4.36 15.75
CA LYS A 234 3.89 -3.20 16.10
C LYS A 234 2.60 -3.60 16.82
N ASN A 235 2.05 -4.77 16.50
CA ASN A 235 0.82 -5.25 17.12
C ASN A 235 0.70 -6.78 16.96
N PRO A 236 0.47 -7.56 18.04
CA PRO A 236 0.37 -9.02 17.98
C PRO A 236 -0.83 -9.53 17.13
N LYS A 237 -1.82 -8.67 16.86
CA LYS A 237 -2.92 -8.97 15.93
C LYS A 237 -2.55 -8.75 14.45
N ASN A 238 -1.41 -8.15 14.14
CA ASN A 238 -0.98 -7.99 12.76
C ASN A 238 -0.79 -9.36 12.09
N ARG A 239 -1.10 -9.44 10.79
CA ARG A 239 -1.02 -10.67 9.99
C ARG A 239 -0.25 -10.44 8.70
N LEU A 240 0.86 -11.16 8.51
CA LEU A 240 1.59 -11.19 7.24
C LEU A 240 0.72 -11.89 6.19
N LEU A 241 0.27 -11.09 5.21
CA LEU A 241 -0.64 -11.52 4.16
C LEU A 241 0.10 -12.09 2.96
N ALA A 242 1.09 -11.35 2.45
CA ALA A 242 1.85 -11.73 1.27
C ALA A 242 3.18 -10.96 1.15
N VAL A 243 4.09 -11.51 0.36
CA VAL A 243 5.23 -10.78 -0.22
C VAL A 243 4.95 -10.58 -1.70
N VAL A 244 4.85 -9.33 -2.15
CA VAL A 244 4.80 -8.99 -3.58
C VAL A 244 6.24 -8.80 -4.05
N TRP A 245 6.67 -9.66 -4.96
CA TRP A 245 8.04 -9.73 -5.44
C TRP A 245 8.10 -9.40 -6.93
N MET A 246 8.79 -8.34 -7.31
CA MET A 246 8.99 -7.97 -8.72
C MET A 246 10.47 -7.69 -8.97
N GLN A 247 11.16 -8.72 -9.43
CA GLN A 247 12.60 -8.66 -9.69
C GLN A 247 13.00 -9.65 -10.76
N GLY A 248 14.06 -9.31 -11.50
CA GLY A 248 14.74 -10.26 -12.36
C GLY A 248 15.40 -9.62 -13.56
N GLU A 249 15.07 -8.37 -13.88
CA GLU A 249 15.60 -7.68 -15.05
C GLU A 249 17.12 -7.54 -15.00
N GLY A 250 17.68 -7.20 -13.84
CA GLY A 250 19.13 -7.08 -13.67
C GLY A 250 19.88 -8.39 -13.90
N ASP A 251 19.29 -9.51 -13.46
CA ASP A 251 19.88 -10.85 -13.63
C ASP A 251 19.64 -11.42 -15.04
N ALA A 252 18.48 -11.15 -15.65
CA ALA A 252 18.16 -11.55 -17.02
C ALA A 252 19.06 -10.87 -18.05
N ALA A 253 19.55 -9.66 -17.74
CA ALA A 253 20.39 -8.87 -18.63
C ALA A 253 21.85 -9.33 -18.71
N VAL A 254 22.27 -10.28 -17.88
CA VAL A 254 23.68 -10.69 -17.73
C VAL A 254 23.86 -12.19 -17.98
N GLY A 255 25.10 -12.63 -18.19
CA GLY A 255 25.44 -14.03 -18.50
C GLY A 255 25.32 -15.02 -17.32
N THR A 256 24.82 -14.58 -16.17
CA THR A 256 24.71 -15.37 -14.92
C THR A 256 23.27 -15.71 -14.54
N HIS A 257 22.29 -15.45 -15.42
CA HIS A 257 20.86 -15.67 -15.17
C HIS A 257 20.48 -17.09 -14.72
N ALA A 258 21.27 -18.12 -15.07
CA ALA A 258 21.04 -19.50 -14.64
C ALA A 258 21.19 -19.71 -13.12
N GLN A 259 21.91 -18.81 -12.42
CA GLN A 259 22.10 -18.88 -10.97
C GLN A 259 20.89 -18.32 -10.20
N HIS A 260 20.11 -17.44 -10.84
CA HIS A 260 19.04 -16.67 -10.19
C HIS A 260 18.00 -17.57 -9.48
N PRO A 261 17.42 -18.62 -10.10
CA PRO A 261 16.37 -19.40 -9.45
C PRO A 261 16.81 -20.06 -8.14
N GLY A 262 18.06 -20.55 -8.09
CA GLY A 262 18.64 -21.13 -6.88
C GLY A 262 18.87 -20.10 -5.78
N LEU A 263 19.39 -18.92 -6.14
CA LEU A 263 19.63 -17.82 -5.20
C LEU A 263 18.32 -17.24 -4.65
N PHE A 264 17.31 -17.08 -5.50
CA PHE A 264 15.96 -16.68 -5.09
C PHE A 264 15.35 -17.69 -4.14
N SER A 265 15.36 -18.99 -4.49
CA SER A 265 14.81 -20.05 -3.65
C SER A 265 15.50 -20.13 -2.28
N ALA A 266 16.83 -19.99 -2.24
CA ALA A 266 17.58 -19.93 -0.99
C ALA A 266 17.14 -18.74 -0.12
N MET A 267 16.95 -17.56 -0.73
CA MET A 267 16.50 -16.37 -0.02
C MET A 267 15.07 -16.51 0.54
N VAL A 268 14.14 -17.07 -0.24
CA VAL A 268 12.76 -17.32 0.21
C VAL A 268 12.73 -18.34 1.35
N ASN A 269 13.50 -19.42 1.24
CA ASN A 269 13.58 -20.43 2.30
C ASN A 269 14.19 -19.87 3.58
N GLN A 270 15.23 -19.04 3.49
CA GLN A 270 15.79 -18.36 4.65
C GLN A 270 14.79 -17.38 5.25
N PHE A 271 14.07 -16.59 4.44
CA PHE A 271 13.02 -15.68 4.92
C PHE A 271 11.95 -16.44 5.72
N ARG A 272 11.45 -17.57 5.19
CA ARG A 272 10.49 -18.43 5.88
C ARG A 272 11.04 -18.98 7.20
N THR A 273 12.30 -19.41 7.19
CA THR A 273 13.00 -19.90 8.39
C THR A 273 13.10 -18.83 9.47
N GLU A 274 13.51 -17.62 9.09
CA GLU A 274 13.65 -16.50 10.02
C GLU A 274 12.34 -15.97 10.60
N LEU A 275 11.22 -16.26 9.93
CA LEU A 275 9.88 -15.90 10.36
C LEU A 275 9.12 -17.08 11.00
N ALA A 276 9.74 -18.26 11.15
CA ALA A 276 9.07 -19.45 11.68
C ALA A 276 8.46 -19.23 13.08
N GLY A 277 9.10 -18.42 13.93
CA GLY A 277 8.59 -18.05 15.25
C GLY A 277 7.36 -17.11 15.24
N LEU A 278 6.98 -16.59 14.08
CA LEU A 278 5.83 -15.67 13.88
C LEU A 278 4.66 -16.37 13.18
N ALA A 279 4.53 -17.69 13.38
CA ALA A 279 3.49 -18.53 12.79
C ALA A 279 2.06 -18.02 13.06
N SER A 280 1.76 -17.58 14.30
CA SER A 280 0.45 -17.04 14.68
C SER A 280 0.10 -15.71 13.99
N GLN A 281 1.12 -15.00 13.50
CA GLN A 281 0.99 -13.76 12.74
C GLN A 281 1.18 -13.98 11.23
N SER A 282 1.23 -15.22 10.75
CA SER A 282 1.38 -15.53 9.32
C SER A 282 0.08 -16.11 8.76
N THR A 283 -0.34 -15.66 7.58
CA THR A 283 -1.51 -16.25 6.90
C THR A 283 -1.29 -17.75 6.68
N GLY A 284 -2.31 -18.56 6.97
CA GLY A 284 -2.20 -20.02 6.94
C GLY A 284 -1.48 -20.63 8.16
N GLY A 285 -1.17 -19.84 9.18
CA GLY A 285 -0.59 -20.30 10.44
C GLY A 285 0.89 -20.68 10.36
N SER A 286 1.58 -20.30 9.28
CA SER A 286 3.00 -20.59 9.07
C SER A 286 3.61 -19.61 8.08
N ALA A 287 4.88 -19.24 8.29
CA ALA A 287 5.63 -18.44 7.33
C ALA A 287 5.77 -19.15 5.96
N SER A 288 5.76 -20.48 5.94
CA SER A 288 5.79 -21.27 4.70
C SER A 288 4.51 -21.15 3.86
N ALA A 289 3.38 -20.85 4.50
CA ALA A 289 2.10 -20.67 3.83
C ALA A 289 1.88 -19.25 3.30
N VAL A 290 2.75 -18.30 3.66
CA VAL A 290 2.68 -16.92 3.13
C VAL A 290 3.05 -16.93 1.65
N PRO A 291 2.16 -16.47 0.75
CA PRO A 291 2.40 -16.45 -0.67
C PRO A 291 3.46 -15.39 -1.04
N TRP A 292 4.36 -15.79 -1.93
CA TRP A 292 5.22 -14.88 -2.68
C TRP A 292 4.58 -14.68 -4.06
N ILE A 293 4.02 -13.50 -4.27
CA ILE A 293 3.36 -13.11 -5.51
C ILE A 293 4.44 -12.54 -6.43
N CYS A 294 5.03 -13.41 -7.25
CA CYS A 294 6.08 -13.04 -8.19
C CYS A 294 5.47 -12.43 -9.45
N GLY A 295 5.67 -11.12 -9.64
CA GLY A 295 5.19 -10.39 -10.80
C GLY A 295 6.08 -10.58 -12.03
N ASP A 296 5.47 -10.42 -13.20
CA ASP A 296 6.15 -10.42 -14.49
C ASP A 296 6.81 -9.06 -14.78
N THR A 297 7.52 -8.95 -15.91
CA THR A 297 8.22 -7.73 -16.35
C THR A 297 7.65 -7.16 -17.65
N THR A 298 8.19 -6.02 -18.08
CA THR A 298 7.76 -5.32 -19.30
C THR A 298 8.18 -6.07 -20.57
N TYR A 299 7.47 -5.82 -21.68
CA TYR A 299 7.77 -6.46 -22.97
C TYR A 299 9.22 -6.26 -23.43
N PHE A 300 9.83 -5.12 -23.09
CA PHE A 300 11.20 -4.79 -23.44
C PHE A 300 12.18 -5.86 -22.94
N TRP A 301 12.08 -6.24 -21.66
CA TRP A 301 12.97 -7.24 -21.06
C TRP A 301 12.75 -8.63 -21.66
N LYS A 302 11.50 -9.00 -21.92
CA LYS A 302 11.15 -10.29 -22.55
C LYS A 302 11.75 -10.43 -23.95
N GLN A 303 11.70 -9.37 -24.75
CA GLN A 303 12.19 -9.39 -26.13
C GLN A 303 13.71 -9.26 -26.20
N ARG A 304 14.30 -8.37 -25.41
CA ARG A 304 15.74 -8.07 -25.47
C ARG A 304 16.60 -9.15 -24.81
N HIS A 305 16.06 -9.82 -23.79
CA HIS A 305 16.78 -10.80 -22.98
C HIS A 305 15.98 -12.10 -22.88
N ALA A 306 15.54 -12.66 -24.01
CA ALA A 306 14.62 -13.80 -24.03
C ALA A 306 15.13 -15.03 -23.27
N GLU A 307 16.41 -15.38 -23.41
CA GLU A 307 17.04 -16.50 -22.68
C GLU A 307 17.09 -16.21 -21.17
N GLY A 308 17.62 -15.05 -20.77
CA GLY A 308 17.66 -14.64 -19.37
C GLY A 308 16.27 -14.53 -18.74
N TYR A 309 15.29 -14.04 -19.49
CA TYR A 309 13.89 -13.99 -19.09
C TYR A 309 13.33 -15.41 -18.86
N ALA A 310 13.54 -16.33 -19.79
CA ALA A 310 13.07 -17.71 -19.66
C ALA A 310 13.69 -18.40 -18.43
N SER A 311 14.97 -18.15 -18.14
CA SER A 311 15.64 -18.67 -16.94
C SER A 311 15.08 -18.06 -15.66
N VAL A 312 15.07 -16.73 -15.55
CA VAL A 312 14.70 -16.00 -14.33
C VAL A 312 13.19 -16.10 -14.05
N TYR A 313 12.35 -15.69 -15.01
CA TYR A 313 10.90 -15.64 -14.83
C TYR A 313 10.24 -17.01 -15.03
N GLY A 314 10.89 -17.93 -15.76
CA GLY A 314 10.47 -19.34 -15.75
C GLY A 314 10.66 -19.97 -14.37
N GLY A 315 11.71 -19.59 -13.64
CA GLY A 315 11.96 -20.03 -12.26
C GLY A 315 10.88 -19.62 -11.26
N TYR A 316 10.07 -18.59 -11.54
CA TYR A 316 8.94 -18.19 -10.69
C TYR A 316 7.65 -19.00 -10.93
N LYS A 317 7.59 -19.79 -12.01
CA LYS A 317 6.37 -20.55 -12.38
C LYS A 317 6.35 -21.97 -11.81
N GLY A 318 7.47 -22.46 -11.30
CA GLY A 318 7.60 -23.74 -10.62
C GLY A 318 7.44 -23.62 -9.12
#